data_AF-A0A842NTD5-F1
#
_entry.id   AF-A0A842NTD5-F1
#
_cell.length_a   1.000
_cell.length_b   1.000
_cell.length_c   1.000
_cell.angle_alpha   90.00
_cell.angle_beta   90.00
_cell.angle_gamma   90.00
#
_symmetry.space_group_name_H-M   'P 1'
#
loop_
_entity.id
_entity.type
_entity.pdbx_description
1 polymer ?
#
loop_
_entity_poly.entity_id
_entity_poly.type
_entity_poly.pdbx_seq_one_letter_code
_entity_poly.pdbx_strand_id
1 'polypeptide(L)'
;MDTVDTICRMCGRYCPVNVLVEDGRVVKVEGIPGNFVTKGKVCGKGMAAVQLEYDPKRLTHPLKRVGERGSGEWERITWGEALDEVAGKLLEIWEEHGPQAVVYHHGAAIQHLWPYIDRLMNLYGSPNVAGHSHLCHVPRMLGQAATYGGMPQGDYANTELMLMWGHNPIYSSLLHYGRQAMEARERGAKLIVIDPIFTAIASKADIYVQPCPGSD
;
A
#
# COMPACT_ATOMS: atom_id res chain seq x y z
N MET A 1 -10.47 20.77 -19.91
CA MET A 1 -10.08 20.14 -18.63
C MET A 1 -10.74 18.78 -18.61
N ASP A 2 -9.93 17.76 -18.80
CA ASP A 2 -10.40 16.38 -18.93
C ASP A 2 -10.41 15.71 -17.57
N THR A 3 -11.32 14.76 -17.39
CA THR A 3 -11.38 13.93 -16.18
C THR A 3 -11.12 12.49 -16.57
N VAL A 4 -10.16 11.87 -15.88
CA VAL A 4 -9.75 10.49 -16.12
C VAL A 4 -9.92 9.71 -14.82
N ASP A 5 -10.71 8.63 -14.89
CA ASP A 5 -10.90 7.73 -13.78
C ASP A 5 -9.67 6.83 -13.60
N THR A 6 -9.19 6.71 -12.37
CA THR A 6 -8.08 5.82 -12.05
C THR A 6 -8.12 5.37 -10.58
N ILE A 7 -7.05 4.70 -10.15
CA ILE A 7 -6.91 4.13 -8.82
C ILE A 7 -5.74 4.81 -8.09
N CYS A 8 -6.01 5.36 -6.92
CA CYS A 8 -4.99 5.92 -6.04
C CYS A 8 -4.11 4.82 -5.44
N ARG A 9 -2.79 4.93 -5.62
CA ARG A 9 -1.80 3.96 -5.12
C ARG A 9 -0.93 4.49 -3.96
N MET A 10 -1.35 5.56 -3.31
CA MET A 10 -0.63 6.18 -2.19
C MET A 10 -0.60 5.33 -0.91
N CYS A 11 -1.40 4.26 -0.85
CA CYS A 11 -1.34 3.20 0.15
C CYS A 11 -1.95 1.92 -0.43
N GLY A 12 -1.88 0.79 0.29
CA GLY A 12 -2.40 -0.51 -0.15
C GLY A 12 -3.93 -0.65 -0.17
N ARG A 13 -4.66 0.43 -0.44
CA ARG A 13 -6.13 0.50 -0.36
C ARG A 13 -6.83 0.77 -1.68
N TYR A 14 -6.12 1.27 -2.68
CA TYR A 14 -6.61 1.36 -4.07
C TYR A 14 -7.94 2.11 -4.21
N CYS A 15 -8.08 3.26 -3.54
CA CYS A 15 -9.30 4.06 -3.64
C CYS A 15 -9.51 4.55 -5.08
N PRO A 16 -10.72 4.43 -5.65
CA PRO A 16 -11.04 5.00 -6.95
C PRO A 16 -11.06 6.53 -6.84
N VAL A 17 -10.47 7.20 -7.84
CA VAL A 17 -10.31 8.66 -7.89
C VAL A 17 -10.46 9.18 -9.31
N ASN A 18 -10.89 10.44 -9.41
CA ASN A 18 -10.84 11.23 -10.63
C ASN A 18 -9.52 12.00 -10.65
N VAL A 19 -8.86 12.00 -11.80
CA VAL A 19 -7.69 12.82 -12.07
C VAL A 19 -8.08 13.87 -13.09
N LEU A 20 -7.86 15.12 -12.72
CA LEU A 20 -8.20 16.28 -13.53
C LEU A 20 -6.96 16.68 -14.32
N VAL A 21 -7.10 16.76 -15.64
CA VAL A 21 -6.03 17.03 -16.59
C VAL A 21 -6.29 18.35 -17.32
N GLU A 22 -5.30 19.21 -17.32
CA GLU A 22 -5.29 20.49 -18.04
C GLU A 22 -3.97 20.61 -18.80
N ASP A 23 -4.04 20.92 -20.10
CA ASP A 23 -2.87 21.02 -21.00
C ASP A 23 -1.91 19.82 -20.92
N GLY A 24 -2.49 18.61 -20.83
CA GLY A 24 -1.73 17.35 -20.73
C GLY A 24 -1.06 17.12 -19.37
N ARG A 25 -1.36 17.94 -18.35
CA ARG A 25 -0.81 17.83 -17.01
C ARG A 25 -1.89 17.53 -15.99
N VAL A 26 -1.57 16.66 -15.03
CA VAL A 26 -2.41 16.38 -13.88
C VAL A 26 -2.38 17.59 -12.94
N VAL A 27 -3.54 18.22 -12.72
CA VAL A 27 -3.64 19.40 -11.84
C VAL A 27 -4.29 19.07 -10.50
N LYS A 28 -5.12 18.01 -10.44
CA LYS A 28 -5.83 17.65 -9.21
C LYS A 28 -6.23 16.17 -9.18
N VAL A 29 -6.30 15.62 -7.97
CA VAL A 29 -6.89 14.31 -7.68
C VAL A 29 -8.06 14.50 -6.72
N GLU A 30 -9.22 13.96 -7.06
CA GLU A 30 -10.42 14.01 -6.23
C GLU A 30 -11.15 12.67 -6.17
N GLY A 31 -12.05 12.50 -5.20
CA GLY A 31 -12.82 11.27 -5.09
C GLY A 31 -13.96 11.23 -6.11
N ILE A 32 -14.28 10.04 -6.63
CA ILE A 32 -15.37 9.87 -7.59
C ILE A 32 -16.73 10.07 -6.92
N PRO A 33 -17.55 11.07 -7.33
CA PRO A 33 -18.88 11.29 -6.77
C PRO A 33 -19.76 10.03 -6.87
N GLY A 34 -20.54 9.74 -5.83
CA GLY A 34 -21.44 8.58 -5.82
C GLY A 34 -20.76 7.21 -5.64
N ASN A 35 -19.43 7.13 -5.57
CA ASN A 35 -18.75 5.85 -5.34
C ASN A 35 -19.24 5.17 -4.05
N PHE A 36 -19.59 3.88 -4.13
CA PHE A 36 -20.22 3.17 -3.01
C PHE A 36 -19.30 3.03 -1.80
N VAL A 37 -17.97 2.96 -2.00
CA VAL A 37 -16.97 2.81 -0.94
C VAL A 37 -16.59 4.17 -0.36
N THR A 38 -16.06 5.05 -1.21
CA THR A 38 -15.42 6.30 -0.78
C THR A 38 -16.39 7.48 -0.72
N LYS A 39 -17.58 7.38 -1.32
CA LYS A 39 -18.61 8.42 -1.36
C LYS A 39 -18.05 9.79 -1.79
N GLY A 40 -17.19 9.79 -2.81
CA GLY A 40 -16.54 11.01 -3.33
C GLY A 40 -15.42 11.57 -2.46
N LYS A 41 -14.97 10.85 -1.43
CA LYS A 41 -13.89 11.32 -0.56
C LYS A 41 -12.52 10.77 -0.99
N VAL A 42 -11.50 11.62 -0.87
CA VAL A 42 -10.09 11.27 -1.03
C VAL A 42 -9.31 11.84 0.16
N CYS A 43 -8.26 11.14 0.60
CA CYS A 43 -7.47 11.57 1.76
C CYS A 43 -6.36 12.53 1.32
N GLY A 44 -5.72 13.20 2.29
CA GLY A 44 -4.59 14.10 2.02
C GLY A 44 -3.47 13.46 1.19
N LYS A 45 -3.17 12.18 1.42
CA LYS A 45 -2.19 11.43 0.61
C LYS A 45 -2.61 11.34 -0.86
N GLY A 46 -3.89 11.03 -1.12
CA GLY A 46 -4.40 10.93 -2.48
C GLY A 46 -4.40 12.27 -3.20
N MET A 47 -4.77 13.35 -2.51
CA MET A 47 -4.70 14.72 -3.06
C MET A 47 -3.25 15.13 -3.36
N ALA A 48 -2.30 14.72 -2.52
CA ALA A 48 -0.88 14.99 -2.70
C ALA A 48 -0.19 14.13 -3.77
N ALA A 49 -0.87 13.14 -4.38
CA ALA A 49 -0.26 12.23 -5.35
C ALA A 49 0.35 12.97 -6.56
N VAL A 50 -0.21 14.14 -6.93
CA VAL A 50 0.32 15.01 -7.99
C VAL A 50 1.77 15.42 -7.73
N GLN A 51 2.15 15.59 -6.46
CA GLN A 51 3.51 15.97 -6.08
C GLN A 51 4.53 14.87 -6.40
N LEU A 52 4.15 13.59 -6.33
CA LEU A 52 5.04 12.49 -6.70
C LEU A 52 5.23 12.37 -8.21
N GLU A 53 4.19 12.64 -8.99
CA GLU A 53 4.26 12.59 -10.45
C GLU A 53 5.29 13.58 -10.98
N TYR A 54 5.33 14.77 -10.39
CA TYR A 54 6.20 15.88 -10.78
C TYR A 54 7.36 16.13 -9.80
N ASP A 55 7.72 15.15 -8.96
CA ASP A 55 8.87 15.28 -8.08
C ASP A 55 10.14 15.44 -8.94
N PRO A 56 10.93 16.52 -8.77
CA PRO A 56 12.15 16.75 -9.56
C PRO A 56 13.23 15.68 -9.34
N LYS A 57 13.11 14.86 -8.28
CA LYS A 57 14.02 13.75 -7.98
C LYS A 57 13.55 12.41 -8.56
N ARG A 58 12.38 12.37 -9.22
CA ARG A 58 11.86 11.15 -9.83
C ARG A 58 12.80 10.70 -10.96
N LEU A 59 13.15 9.41 -10.94
CA LEU A 59 13.90 8.79 -12.01
C LEU A 59 13.02 8.63 -13.25
N THR A 60 13.45 9.21 -14.37
CA THR A 60 12.78 9.13 -15.68
C THR A 60 13.55 8.29 -16.70
N HIS A 61 14.74 7.82 -16.33
CA HIS A 61 15.61 6.99 -17.15
C HIS A 61 16.24 5.87 -16.31
N PRO A 62 16.53 4.71 -16.90
CA PRO A 62 17.41 3.71 -16.27
C PRO A 62 18.78 4.29 -15.95
N LEU A 63 19.36 3.83 -14.85
CA LEU A 63 20.68 4.23 -14.38
C LEU A 63 21.54 2.98 -14.12
N LYS A 64 22.81 3.04 -14.52
CA LYS A 64 23.82 2.03 -14.22
C LYS A 64 24.85 2.59 -13.26
N ARG A 65 25.24 1.78 -12.28
CA ARG A 65 26.32 2.15 -11.35
C ARG A 65 27.65 1.94 -12.06
N VAL A 66 28.48 2.99 -12.10
CA VAL A 66 29.81 2.94 -12.74
C VAL A 66 30.97 2.95 -11.74
N GLY A 67 30.67 3.26 -10.47
CA GLY A 67 31.64 3.26 -9.38
C GLY A 67 31.49 2.11 -8.38
N GLU A 68 32.24 2.21 -7.28
CA GLU A 68 32.14 1.28 -6.16
C GLU A 68 30.73 1.24 -5.56
N ARG A 69 30.36 0.11 -4.97
CA ARG A 69 29.06 -0.03 -4.33
C ARG A 69 28.92 0.98 -3.19
N GLY A 70 27.97 1.89 -3.33
CA GLY A 70 27.72 2.95 -2.35
C GLY A 70 28.36 4.31 -2.70
N SER A 71 29.15 4.41 -3.77
CA SER A 71 29.77 5.69 -4.17
C SER A 71 28.76 6.73 -4.65
N GLY A 72 27.58 6.30 -5.12
CA GLY A 72 26.57 7.19 -5.70
C GLY A 72 26.88 7.61 -7.13
N GLU A 73 27.84 6.97 -7.79
CA GLU A 73 28.21 7.27 -9.19
C GLU A 73 27.35 6.46 -10.16
N TRP A 74 26.50 7.16 -10.92
CA TRP A 74 25.53 6.60 -11.84
C TRP A 74 25.62 7.24 -13.22
N GLU A 75 25.50 6.44 -14.26
CA GLU A 75 25.34 6.89 -15.65
C GLU A 75 23.94 6.53 -16.17
N ARG A 76 23.43 7.32 -17.13
CA ARG A 76 22.16 7.00 -17.80
C ARG A 76 22.41 5.98 -18.89
N ILE A 77 21.54 4.99 -18.96
CA ILE A 77 21.51 3.99 -20.04
C ILE A 77 20.11 3.86 -20.60
N THR A 78 19.99 3.22 -21.76
CA THR A 78 18.71 2.91 -22.38
C THR A 78 18.02 1.74 -21.68
N TRP A 79 16.71 1.58 -21.92
CA TRP A 79 15.98 0.41 -21.44
C TRP A 79 16.49 -0.90 -22.04
N GLY A 80 16.94 -0.90 -23.31
CA GLY A 80 17.52 -2.09 -23.95
C GLY A 80 18.78 -2.55 -23.23
N GLU A 81 19.75 -1.64 -23.06
CA GLU A 81 21.00 -1.92 -22.33
C GLU A 81 20.72 -2.39 -20.90
N ALA A 82 19.79 -1.75 -20.18
CA ALA A 82 19.47 -2.12 -18.81
C ALA A 82 18.89 -3.54 -18.70
N LEU A 83 17.99 -3.90 -19.62
CA LEU A 83 17.37 -5.22 -19.65
C LEU A 83 18.35 -6.30 -20.09
N ASP A 84 19.17 -6.03 -21.11
CA ASP A 84 20.18 -6.97 -21.60
C ASP A 84 21.24 -7.27 -20.53
N GLU A 85 21.71 -6.24 -19.80
CA GLU A 85 22.68 -6.42 -18.73
C GLU A 85 22.11 -7.22 -17.56
N VAL A 86 20.87 -6.93 -17.13
CA VAL A 86 20.20 -7.69 -16.07
C VAL A 86 19.94 -9.13 -16.51
N ALA A 87 19.43 -9.35 -17.72
CA ALA A 87 19.17 -10.68 -18.25
C ALA A 87 20.45 -11.51 -18.38
N GLY A 88 21.52 -10.92 -18.93
CA GLY A 88 22.84 -11.55 -19.02
C GLY A 88 23.37 -11.95 -17.65
N LYS A 89 23.28 -11.05 -16.66
CA LYS A 89 23.73 -11.36 -15.29
C LYS A 89 22.91 -12.45 -14.62
N LEU A 90 21.61 -12.51 -14.86
CA LEU A 90 20.76 -13.59 -14.36
C LEU A 90 21.17 -14.95 -14.94
N LEU A 91 21.52 -15.01 -16.23
CA LEU A 91 22.00 -16.23 -16.87
C LEU A 91 23.39 -16.64 -16.35
N GLU A 92 24.32 -15.69 -16.18
CA GLU A 92 25.62 -15.97 -15.58
C GLU A 92 25.48 -16.57 -14.15
N ILE A 93 24.64 -15.97 -13.31
CA ILE A 93 24.37 -16.47 -11.95
C ILE A 93 23.73 -17.87 -12.01
N TRP A 94 22.85 -18.10 -12.98
CA TRP A 94 22.21 -19.38 -13.19
C TRP A 94 23.23 -20.48 -13.49
N GLU A 95 24.18 -20.20 -14.38
CA GLU A 95 25.25 -21.14 -14.76
C GLU A 95 26.26 -21.37 -13.62
N GLU A 96 26.64 -20.32 -12.89
CA GLU A 96 27.72 -20.40 -11.89
C GLU A 96 27.24 -20.90 -10.51
N HIS A 97 26.02 -20.53 -10.10
CA HIS A 97 25.53 -20.74 -8.74
C HIS A 97 24.17 -21.45 -8.68
N GLY A 98 23.53 -21.68 -9.82
CA GLY A 98 22.18 -22.20 -9.93
C GLY A 98 21.11 -21.12 -9.70
N PRO A 99 19.86 -21.37 -10.16
CA PRO A 99 18.78 -20.38 -10.09
C PRO A 99 18.46 -19.92 -8.67
N GLN A 100 18.60 -20.79 -7.68
CA GLN A 100 18.34 -20.50 -6.27
C GLN A 100 19.23 -19.39 -5.69
N ALA A 101 20.30 -18.98 -6.38
CA ALA A 101 21.13 -17.86 -5.94
C ALA A 101 20.46 -16.48 -6.12
N VAL A 102 19.38 -16.39 -6.92
CA VAL A 102 18.66 -15.14 -7.17
C VAL A 102 17.46 -15.01 -6.25
N VAL A 103 17.31 -13.85 -5.61
CA VAL A 103 16.12 -13.47 -4.83
C VAL A 103 15.39 -12.34 -5.56
N TYR A 104 14.08 -12.51 -5.76
CA TYR A 104 13.20 -11.41 -6.14
C TYR A 104 12.54 -10.85 -4.88
N HIS A 105 12.86 -9.59 -4.55
CA HIS A 105 12.25 -8.89 -3.42
C HIS A 105 11.34 -7.76 -3.90
N HIS A 106 10.09 -7.74 -3.44
CA HIS A 106 9.10 -6.77 -3.90
C HIS A 106 8.42 -5.93 -2.81
N GLY A 107 8.15 -4.67 -3.16
CA GLY A 107 7.34 -3.72 -2.39
C GLY A 107 5.88 -3.68 -2.82
N ALA A 108 5.09 -2.81 -2.20
CA ALA A 108 3.64 -2.67 -2.44
C ALA A 108 3.28 -1.88 -3.71
N ALA A 109 4.20 -1.15 -4.32
CA ALA A 109 3.87 -0.25 -5.44
C ALA A 109 3.39 -1.00 -6.71
N ILE A 110 3.81 -2.26 -6.88
CA ILE A 110 3.62 -3.05 -8.10
C ILE A 110 2.81 -4.33 -7.87
N GLN A 111 1.88 -4.36 -6.91
CA GLN A 111 1.17 -5.62 -6.54
C GLN A 111 0.51 -6.34 -7.71
N HIS A 112 -0.10 -5.59 -8.63
CA HIS A 112 -0.71 -6.12 -9.85
C HIS A 112 0.28 -6.80 -10.81
N LEU A 113 1.59 -6.53 -10.68
CA LEU A 113 2.64 -7.15 -11.49
C LEU A 113 3.27 -8.38 -10.81
N TRP A 114 3.01 -8.63 -9.53
CA TRP A 114 3.63 -9.76 -8.81
C TRP A 114 3.44 -11.10 -9.52
N PRO A 115 2.23 -11.49 -9.99
CA PRO A 115 2.06 -12.79 -10.64
C PRO A 115 2.92 -13.00 -11.90
N TYR A 116 3.24 -11.93 -12.63
CA TYR A 116 4.09 -12.01 -13.82
C TYR A 116 5.54 -12.24 -13.44
N ILE A 117 6.04 -11.59 -12.38
CA ILE A 117 7.40 -11.79 -11.90
C ILE A 117 7.53 -13.12 -11.16
N ASP A 118 6.51 -13.54 -10.40
CA ASP A 118 6.49 -14.86 -9.77
C ASP A 118 6.54 -15.97 -10.82
N ARG A 119 5.80 -15.80 -11.93
CA ARG A 119 5.91 -16.69 -13.09
C ARG A 119 7.31 -16.69 -13.69
N LEU A 120 7.94 -15.52 -13.84
CA LEU A 120 9.32 -15.42 -14.33
C LEU A 120 10.28 -16.17 -13.40
N MET A 121 10.18 -15.97 -12.09
CA MET A 121 11.04 -16.63 -11.10
C MET A 121 10.86 -18.15 -11.10
N ASN A 122 9.62 -18.62 -11.23
CA ASN A 122 9.33 -20.06 -11.37
C ASN A 122 9.94 -20.65 -12.65
N LEU A 123 9.89 -19.93 -13.78
CA LEU A 123 10.50 -20.37 -15.04
C LEU A 123 12.03 -20.30 -15.01
N TYR A 124 12.59 -19.28 -14.35
CA TYR A 124 14.03 -19.18 -14.08
C TYR A 124 14.50 -20.32 -13.16
N GLY A 125 13.62 -20.80 -12.27
CA GLY A 125 13.86 -21.92 -11.36
C GLY A 125 14.21 -21.49 -9.94
N SER A 126 14.01 -20.21 -9.58
CA SER A 126 14.28 -19.72 -8.22
C SER A 126 13.00 -19.72 -7.38
N PRO A 127 12.99 -20.42 -6.23
CA PRO A 127 11.87 -20.35 -5.29
C PRO A 127 11.91 -19.09 -4.41
N ASN A 128 12.97 -18.27 -4.51
CA ASN A 128 13.23 -17.18 -3.58
C ASN A 128 12.48 -15.90 -3.98
N VAL A 129 11.17 -15.91 -3.80
CA VAL A 129 10.31 -14.74 -3.87
C VAL A 129 10.02 -14.25 -2.45
N ALA A 130 10.48 -13.03 -2.16
CA ALA A 130 10.31 -12.39 -0.87
C ALA A 130 9.57 -11.06 -1.03
N GLY A 131 8.78 -10.70 -0.03
CA GLY A 131 8.06 -9.43 -0.03
C GLY A 131 7.83 -8.91 1.38
N HIS A 132 7.49 -7.63 1.44
CA HIS A 132 7.19 -6.90 2.69
C HIS A 132 5.96 -7.42 3.46
N SER A 133 5.21 -8.38 2.91
CA SER A 133 3.93 -8.86 3.43
C SER A 133 3.99 -9.38 4.87
N HIS A 134 5.11 -10.02 5.24
CA HIS A 134 5.37 -10.53 6.60
C HIS A 134 5.49 -9.41 7.65
N LEU A 135 5.86 -8.19 7.25
CA LEU A 135 5.89 -6.99 8.10
C LEU A 135 4.56 -6.21 8.06
N CYS A 136 3.62 -6.62 7.20
CA CYS A 136 2.38 -5.92 6.95
C CYS A 136 1.20 -6.66 7.61
N HIS A 137 0.17 -7.02 6.84
CA HIS A 137 -1.08 -7.56 7.36
C HIS A 137 -1.15 -9.09 7.35
N VAL A 138 -0.16 -9.79 6.77
CA VAL A 138 -0.21 -11.25 6.59
C VAL A 138 -0.16 -12.03 7.90
N PRO A 139 0.67 -11.68 8.90
CA PRO A 139 0.62 -12.38 10.19
C PRO A 139 -0.78 -12.34 10.83
N ARG A 140 -1.43 -11.17 10.78
CA ARG A 140 -2.82 -10.99 11.25
C ARG A 140 -3.80 -11.83 10.42
N MET A 141 -3.66 -11.83 9.09
CA MET A 141 -4.50 -12.66 8.20
C MET A 141 -4.39 -14.14 8.56
N LEU A 142 -3.16 -14.65 8.75
CA LEU A 142 -2.92 -16.05 9.06
C LEU A 142 -3.52 -16.43 10.42
N GLY A 143 -3.36 -15.58 11.44
CA GLY A 143 -4.00 -15.78 12.73
C GLY A 143 -5.53 -15.86 12.61
N GLN A 144 -6.15 -14.90 11.92
CA GLN A 144 -7.58 -14.90 11.70
C GLN A 144 -8.08 -16.11 10.89
N ALA A 145 -7.34 -16.50 9.85
CA ALA A 145 -7.68 -17.68 9.05
C ALA A 145 -7.56 -18.97 9.87
N ALA A 146 -6.54 -19.09 10.72
CA ALA A 146 -6.37 -20.24 11.61
C ALA A 146 -7.47 -20.33 12.67
N THR A 147 -8.01 -19.20 13.14
CA THR A 147 -9.06 -19.18 14.17
C THR A 147 -10.48 -19.25 13.59
N TYR A 148 -10.75 -18.54 12.48
CA TYR A 148 -12.09 -18.29 11.96
C TYR A 148 -12.28 -18.71 10.50
N GLY A 149 -11.25 -19.28 9.84
CA GLY A 149 -11.30 -19.68 8.43
C GLY A 149 -11.18 -18.53 7.42
N GLY A 150 -11.03 -17.27 7.87
CA GLY A 150 -10.84 -16.13 6.99
C GLY A 150 -10.58 -14.82 7.76
N MET A 151 -10.56 -13.69 7.04
CA MET A 151 -10.48 -12.36 7.64
C MET A 151 -11.87 -11.75 7.81
N PRO A 152 -12.53 -11.87 8.99
CA PRO A 152 -13.82 -11.25 9.21
C PRO A 152 -13.72 -9.73 9.15
N GLN A 153 -14.79 -9.10 8.68
CA GLN A 153 -14.94 -7.64 8.69
C GLN A 153 -15.98 -7.23 9.71
N GLY A 154 -15.79 -6.07 10.34
CA GLY A 154 -16.77 -5.51 11.26
C GLY A 154 -18.02 -5.04 10.52
N ASP A 155 -19.19 -5.42 11.02
CA ASP A 155 -20.48 -4.93 10.51
C ASP A 155 -20.84 -3.58 11.14
N TYR A 156 -20.18 -2.53 10.67
CA TYR A 156 -20.46 -1.15 11.11
C TYR A 156 -21.92 -0.74 10.87
N ALA A 157 -22.61 -1.38 9.93
CA ALA A 157 -23.99 -1.02 9.60
C ALA A 157 -25.00 -1.54 10.62
N ASN A 158 -24.67 -2.55 11.43
CA ASN A 158 -25.60 -3.12 12.41
C ASN A 158 -25.03 -3.19 13.84
N THR A 159 -23.73 -2.94 14.04
CA THR A 159 -23.16 -3.03 15.38
C THR A 159 -23.70 -1.97 16.35
N GLU A 160 -23.84 -2.37 17.61
CA GLU A 160 -24.15 -1.51 18.77
C GLU A 160 -22.91 -1.19 19.61
N LEU A 161 -21.79 -1.90 19.37
CA LEU A 161 -20.52 -1.72 20.08
C LEU A 161 -19.35 -1.92 19.11
N MET A 162 -18.38 -1.01 19.16
CA MET A 162 -17.13 -1.10 18.44
C MET A 162 -15.97 -1.11 19.42
N LEU A 163 -15.13 -2.13 19.33
CA LEU A 163 -13.84 -2.18 20.01
C LEU A 163 -12.73 -1.94 18.97
N MET A 164 -12.02 -0.82 19.12
CA MET A 164 -10.89 -0.48 18.27
C MET A 164 -9.59 -0.64 19.07
N TRP A 165 -8.87 -1.71 18.77
CA TRP A 165 -7.62 -2.05 19.44
C TRP A 165 -6.42 -1.71 18.55
N GLY A 166 -5.68 -0.67 18.91
CA GLY A 166 -4.55 -0.14 18.15
C GLY A 166 -4.89 0.33 16.73
N HIS A 167 -6.19 0.49 16.42
CA HIS A 167 -6.67 0.80 15.08
C HIS A 167 -7.06 2.27 14.97
N ASN A 168 -6.39 2.99 14.06
CA ASN A 168 -6.62 4.42 13.81
C ASN A 168 -7.22 4.68 12.41
N PRO A 169 -8.50 4.36 12.19
CA PRO A 169 -9.09 4.35 10.85
C PRO A 169 -9.22 5.72 10.19
N ILE A 170 -9.14 6.81 10.97
CA ILE A 170 -9.25 8.18 10.46
C ILE A 170 -8.02 8.55 9.61
N TYR A 171 -6.82 8.07 9.99
CA TYR A 171 -5.57 8.48 9.34
C TYR A 171 -4.86 7.37 8.56
N SER A 172 -4.85 6.15 9.10
CA SER A 172 -3.98 5.07 8.61
C SER A 172 -4.72 3.96 7.86
N SER A 173 -6.06 3.94 7.92
CA SER A 173 -6.87 2.94 7.23
C SER A 173 -7.63 3.51 6.03
N LEU A 174 -8.48 2.67 5.43
CA LEU A 174 -9.47 3.12 4.46
C LEU A 174 -10.36 4.20 5.08
N LEU A 175 -10.50 5.32 4.36
CA LEU A 175 -11.37 6.43 4.77
C LEU A 175 -12.78 5.99 5.13
N HIS A 176 -13.31 4.95 4.47
CA HIS A 176 -14.65 4.47 4.75
C HIS A 176 -14.79 3.85 6.13
N TYR A 177 -13.76 3.26 6.73
CA TYR A 177 -13.87 2.73 8.08
C TYR A 177 -14.02 3.83 9.12
N GLY A 178 -13.28 4.93 8.97
CA GLY A 178 -13.43 6.09 9.83
C GLY A 178 -14.84 6.68 9.71
N ARG A 179 -15.34 6.83 8.47
CA ARG A 179 -16.71 7.27 8.19
C ARG A 179 -17.77 6.33 8.80
N GLN A 180 -17.68 5.04 8.51
CA GLN A 180 -18.62 4.02 8.98
C GLN A 180 -18.64 3.91 10.51
N ALA A 181 -17.49 4.09 11.16
CA ALA A 181 -17.45 4.17 12.62
C ALA A 181 -18.22 5.38 13.14
N MET A 182 -18.09 6.55 12.51
CA MET A 182 -18.88 7.72 12.90
C MET A 182 -20.38 7.53 12.62
N GLU A 183 -20.75 6.97 11.46
CA GLU A 183 -22.14 6.63 11.11
C GLU A 183 -22.75 5.66 12.15
N ALA A 184 -21.99 4.65 12.60
CA ALA A 184 -22.42 3.74 13.66
C ALA A 184 -22.63 4.47 15.00
N ARG A 185 -21.74 5.39 15.37
CA ARG A 185 -21.88 6.21 16.57
C ARG A 185 -23.07 7.15 16.53
N GLU A 186 -23.33 7.78 15.38
CA GLU A 186 -24.50 8.64 15.18
C GLU A 186 -25.82 7.88 15.37
N ARG A 187 -25.83 6.57 15.04
CA ARG A 187 -26.95 5.66 15.34
C ARG A 187 -27.02 5.22 16.81
N GLY A 188 -26.00 5.49 17.61
CA GLY A 188 -25.95 5.17 19.04
C GLY A 188 -24.97 4.06 19.43
N ALA A 189 -24.21 3.50 18.49
CA ALA A 189 -23.22 2.48 18.81
C ALA A 189 -22.12 3.04 19.73
N LYS A 190 -21.73 2.26 20.74
CA LYS A 190 -20.66 2.61 21.67
C LYS A 190 -19.29 2.37 21.05
N LEU A 191 -18.33 3.23 21.37
CA LEU A 191 -16.95 3.12 20.89
C LEU A 191 -15.99 3.00 22.07
N ILE A 192 -15.26 1.88 22.11
CA ILE A 192 -14.13 1.67 23.02
C ILE A 192 -12.85 1.71 22.18
N VAL A 193 -11.88 2.50 22.61
CA VAL A 193 -10.56 2.58 21.97
C VAL A 193 -9.49 2.15 22.97
N ILE A 194 -8.68 1.17 22.57
CA ILE A 194 -7.51 0.70 23.32
C ILE A 194 -6.29 1.06 22.48
N ASP A 195 -5.49 2.04 22.92
CA ASP A 195 -4.33 2.51 22.17
C ASP A 195 -3.35 3.21 23.12
N PRO A 196 -2.04 2.91 23.11
CA PRO A 196 -1.05 3.63 23.91
C PRO A 196 -0.98 5.12 23.57
N ILE A 197 -1.45 5.53 22.39
CA ILE A 197 -1.46 6.92 21.92
C ILE A 197 -2.90 7.44 21.87
N PHE A 198 -3.12 8.67 22.34
CA PHE A 198 -4.41 9.35 22.22
C PHE A 198 -4.65 9.81 20.77
N THR A 199 -5.19 8.91 19.94
CA THR A 199 -5.43 9.15 18.50
C THR A 199 -6.73 9.95 18.25
N ALA A 200 -6.93 10.41 17.01
CA ALA A 200 -8.17 11.13 16.66
C ALA A 200 -9.43 10.28 16.89
N ILE A 201 -9.34 8.96 16.72
CA ILE A 201 -10.48 8.07 17.00
C ILE A 201 -10.73 7.92 18.50
N ALA A 202 -9.67 7.94 19.33
CA ALA A 202 -9.78 7.97 20.80
C ALA A 202 -10.53 9.21 21.29
N SER A 203 -10.33 10.37 20.65
CA SER A 203 -11.10 11.60 20.96
C SER A 203 -12.62 11.48 20.74
N LYS A 204 -13.05 10.43 20.05
CA LYS A 204 -14.46 10.10 19.78
C LYS A 204 -14.96 8.93 20.63
N ALA A 205 -14.13 8.33 21.47
CA ALA A 205 -14.51 7.14 22.22
C ALA A 205 -15.43 7.46 23.41
N ASP A 206 -16.33 6.54 23.74
CA ASP A 206 -17.03 6.53 25.02
C ASP A 206 -16.07 6.09 26.15
N ILE A 207 -15.16 5.15 25.85
CA ILE A 207 -14.12 4.68 26.76
C ILE A 207 -12.79 4.65 26.01
N TYR A 208 -11.76 5.28 26.60
CA TYR A 208 -10.39 5.20 26.14
C TYR A 208 -9.53 4.48 27.19
N VAL A 209 -8.82 3.44 26.76
CA VAL A 209 -7.87 2.68 27.58
C VAL A 209 -6.48 2.89 27.00
N GLN A 210 -5.55 3.31 27.84
CA GLN A 210 -4.17 3.60 27.46
C GLN A 210 -3.22 2.59 28.11
N PRO A 211 -2.99 1.41 27.49
CA PRO A 211 -2.06 0.42 28.03
C PRO A 211 -0.59 0.84 27.80
N CYS A 212 0.31 0.18 28.51
CA CYS A 212 1.73 0.20 28.13
C CYS A 212 1.90 -0.58 26.81
N PRO A 213 2.79 -0.15 25.89
CA PRO A 213 3.06 -0.92 24.68
C PRO A 213 3.47 -2.37 24.98
N GLY A 214 2.80 -3.33 24.34
CA GLY A 214 3.06 -4.77 24.51
C GLY A 214 2.41 -5.41 25.74
N SER A 215 1.54 -4.69 26.44
CA SER A 215 0.72 -5.23 27.54
C SER A 215 -0.75 -5.39 27.14
N ASP A 216 -0.99 -5.66 25.87
CA ASP A 216 -2.32 -5.95 25.31
C ASP A 216 -2.94 -7.20 25.96
#